data_AF-A0A2T6ZFQ7-F1
#
_entry.id   AF-A0A2T6ZFQ7-F1
#
_cell.length_a   1.000
_cell.length_b   1.000
_cell.length_c   1.000
_cell.angle_alpha   90.00
_cell.angle_beta   90.00
_cell.angle_gamma   90.00
#
_symmetry.space_group_name_H-M   'P 1'
#
loop_
_entity.id
_entity.type
_entity.pdbx_description
1 polymer ?
#
loop_
_entity_poly.entity_id
_entity_poly.type
_entity_poly.pdbx_seq_one_letter_code
_entity_poly.pdbx_strand_id
1 'polypeptide(L)'
;MHGLGDLHNSFTTLGTQLSLPETAVLSIQAPNSLPIPEEAYHWGDDVIFDNSTGGLDSDAGFVKTRALLTEIVDSTLVGRCGWRTRGIFFFGYAQGGMAALDFVLSRPGVEFGGVVSVGAGAPAKVEVEGEGERGKSSTPVLVCAAEKGSVVSEAEEKRLEELFGDVKVVRWKGRKEDGMMQTREELLPIMEFYGRRLGSVAGVPEGALELIAGRTS
;
A
#
# COMPACT_ATOMS: atom_id res chain seq x y z
N MET A 1 6.85 -2.22 0.30
CA MET A 1 6.46 -3.65 0.26
C MET A 1 6.70 -4.16 -1.15
N HIS A 2 7.61 -5.13 -1.31
CA HIS A 2 8.09 -5.57 -2.61
C HIS A 2 7.10 -6.49 -3.35
N GLY A 3 7.36 -6.75 -4.64
CA GLY A 3 6.56 -7.68 -5.43
C GLY A 3 6.86 -9.14 -5.11
N LEU A 4 6.03 -10.04 -5.66
CA LEU A 4 6.22 -11.48 -5.56
C LEU A 4 7.61 -11.90 -6.09
N GLY A 5 8.33 -12.70 -5.31
CA GLY A 5 9.64 -13.24 -5.66
C GLY A 5 10.81 -12.27 -5.51
N ASP A 6 10.58 -11.11 -4.88
CA ASP A 6 11.61 -10.08 -4.67
C ASP A 6 12.08 -10.02 -3.20
N LEU A 7 13.04 -9.14 -2.94
CA LEU A 7 13.59 -8.81 -1.64
C LEU A 7 13.27 -7.35 -1.27
N HIS A 8 13.32 -7.05 0.02
CA HIS A 8 13.08 -5.70 0.53
C HIS A 8 14.17 -4.67 0.11
N ASN A 9 15.34 -5.11 -0.34
CA ASN A 9 16.50 -4.26 -0.65
C ASN A 9 16.21 -3.16 -1.69
N SER A 10 15.50 -3.49 -2.76
CA SER A 10 15.10 -2.54 -3.81
C SER A 10 14.20 -1.44 -3.25
N PHE A 11 13.37 -1.76 -2.27
CA PHE A 11 12.45 -0.83 -1.61
C PHE A 11 13.13 0.02 -0.54
N THR A 12 14.19 -0.48 0.09
CA THR A 12 15.09 0.33 0.93
C THR A 12 15.71 1.44 0.07
N THR A 13 16.28 1.05 -1.07
CA THR A 13 16.88 2.00 -2.03
C THR A 13 15.84 3.03 -2.50
N LEU A 14 14.67 2.58 -2.95
CA LEU A 14 13.58 3.47 -3.38
C LEU A 14 13.23 4.48 -2.29
N GLY A 15 12.95 4.03 -1.07
CA GLY A 15 12.55 4.92 0.01
C GLY A 15 13.61 5.96 0.34
N THR A 16 14.90 5.59 0.31
CA THR A 16 15.99 6.58 0.49
C THR A 16 16.06 7.60 -0.65
N GLN A 17 15.79 7.18 -1.88
CA GLN A 17 15.80 8.07 -3.05
C GLN A 17 14.62 9.04 -3.08
N LEU A 18 13.45 8.65 -2.56
CA LEU A 18 12.29 9.54 -2.46
C LEU A 18 12.57 10.78 -1.60
N SER A 19 13.48 10.67 -0.62
CA SER A 19 13.94 11.80 0.21
C SER A 19 12.79 12.65 0.78
N LEU A 20 11.73 11.99 1.25
CA LEU A 20 10.57 12.67 1.82
C LEU A 20 10.98 13.35 3.14
N PRO A 21 10.59 14.63 3.34
CA PRO A 21 10.95 15.37 4.55
C PRO A 21 10.31 14.73 5.78
N GLU A 22 11.02 14.79 6.92
CA GLU A 22 10.53 14.36 8.24
C GLU A 22 9.94 12.93 8.27
N THR A 23 10.43 12.06 7.38
CA THR A 23 9.92 10.69 7.19
C THR A 23 11.00 9.67 7.49
N ALA A 24 10.63 8.57 8.15
CA ALA A 24 11.45 7.38 8.26
C ALA A 24 10.97 6.32 7.25
N VAL A 25 11.90 5.56 6.67
CA VAL A 25 11.60 4.50 5.70
C VAL A 25 11.81 3.16 6.35
N LEU A 26 10.77 2.31 6.32
CA LEU A 26 10.84 0.91 6.70
C LEU A 26 10.55 0.03 5.48
N SER A 27 11.57 -0.70 5.01
CA SER A 27 11.37 -1.74 4.00
C SER A 27 11.21 -3.09 4.68
N ILE A 28 10.13 -3.80 4.36
CA ILE A 28 9.73 -5.03 5.02
C ILE A 28 9.88 -6.19 4.03
N GLN A 29 10.55 -7.25 4.47
CA GLN A 29 10.64 -8.52 3.75
C GLN A 29 9.34 -9.30 3.96
N ALA A 30 8.76 -9.84 2.89
CA ALA A 30 7.55 -10.66 2.98
C ALA A 30 7.81 -11.94 3.82
N PRO A 31 6.81 -12.44 4.56
CA PRO A 31 7.03 -13.47 5.59
C PRO A 31 7.28 -14.88 5.05
N ASN A 32 6.94 -15.15 3.79
CA ASN A 32 7.02 -16.48 3.21
C ASN A 32 8.11 -16.53 2.13
N SER A 33 8.97 -17.54 2.15
CA SER A 33 9.96 -17.80 1.09
C SER A 33 9.33 -18.66 -0.01
N LEU A 34 9.68 -18.39 -1.26
CA LEU A 34 9.31 -19.26 -2.38
C LEU A 34 10.12 -20.56 -2.35
N PRO A 35 9.54 -21.70 -2.78
CA PRO A 35 10.22 -23.00 -2.82
C PRO A 35 11.16 -23.11 -4.04
N ILE A 36 12.08 -22.15 -4.20
CA ILE A 36 13.09 -22.10 -5.26
C ILE A 36 14.49 -21.91 -4.65
N PRO A 37 15.59 -22.23 -5.37
CA PRO A 37 16.94 -22.09 -4.84
C PRO A 37 17.34 -20.65 -4.50
N GLU A 38 16.80 -19.68 -5.23
CA GLU A 38 17.09 -18.26 -5.05
C GLU A 38 16.34 -17.67 -3.85
N GLU A 39 16.95 -16.66 -3.20
CA GLU A 39 16.27 -15.89 -2.16
C GLU A 39 15.14 -15.05 -2.76
N ALA A 40 13.90 -15.51 -2.58
CA ALA A 40 12.72 -14.90 -3.15
C ALA A 40 11.55 -15.10 -2.19
N TYR A 41 10.74 -14.06 -1.97
CA TYR A 41 9.68 -14.08 -0.96
C TYR A 41 8.35 -13.58 -1.49
N HIS A 42 7.27 -13.94 -0.79
CA HIS A 42 5.91 -13.58 -1.14
C HIS A 42 5.06 -13.25 0.10
N TRP A 43 4.04 -12.43 -0.10
CA TRP A 43 3.12 -11.95 0.94
C TRP A 43 1.91 -12.86 1.13
N GLY A 44 1.54 -13.62 0.10
CA GLY A 44 0.43 -14.56 0.16
C GLY A 44 0.66 -15.68 1.17
N ASP A 45 -0.39 -16.28 1.73
CA ASP A 45 -0.26 -17.44 2.62
C ASP A 45 0.20 -18.69 1.86
N ASP A 46 -0.28 -18.85 0.62
CA ASP A 46 0.08 -19.96 -0.28
C ASP A 46 0.63 -19.47 -1.64
N VAL A 47 1.40 -20.34 -2.30
CA VAL A 47 1.84 -20.17 -3.69
C VAL A 47 0.96 -21.09 -4.54
N ILE A 48 -0.22 -20.62 -4.94
CA ILE A 48 -1.09 -21.40 -5.83
C ILE A 48 -0.70 -21.08 -7.26
N PHE A 49 -0.36 -22.12 -8.03
CA PHE A 49 -0.23 -21.98 -9.47
C PHE A 49 -1.64 -22.01 -10.07
N ASP A 50 -2.03 -20.92 -10.72
CA ASP A 50 -3.23 -20.89 -11.54
C ASP A 50 -3.01 -21.74 -12.78
N ASN A 51 -3.57 -22.95 -12.77
CA ASN A 51 -3.50 -23.91 -13.86
C ASN A 51 -4.20 -23.41 -15.15
N SER A 52 -4.96 -22.32 -15.11
CA SER A 52 -5.66 -21.75 -16.27
C SER A 52 -4.86 -20.64 -16.97
N THR A 53 -4.07 -19.86 -16.23
CA THR A 53 -3.23 -18.79 -16.76
C THR A 53 -1.74 -19.13 -16.77
N GLY A 54 -1.33 -20.21 -16.11
CA GLY A 54 0.08 -20.57 -15.88
C GLY A 54 0.79 -19.60 -14.93
N GLY A 55 0.05 -18.71 -14.26
CA GLY A 55 0.54 -17.71 -13.33
C GLY A 55 0.44 -18.14 -11.86
N LEU A 56 0.85 -17.25 -10.95
CA LEU A 56 0.63 -17.41 -9.51
C LEU A 56 -0.67 -16.70 -9.13
N ASP A 57 -1.55 -17.38 -8.40
CA ASP A 57 -2.81 -16.84 -7.90
C ASP A 57 -2.54 -15.69 -6.93
N SER A 58 -3.25 -14.58 -7.14
CA SER A 58 -3.19 -13.41 -6.28
C SER A 58 -4.10 -13.52 -5.06
N ASP A 59 -5.05 -14.48 -5.01
CA ASP A 59 -5.97 -14.74 -3.88
C ASP A 59 -5.36 -15.71 -2.84
N ALA A 60 -4.07 -15.53 -2.54
CA ALA A 60 -3.30 -16.42 -1.68
C ALA A 60 -3.61 -16.30 -0.18
N GLY A 61 -4.57 -15.48 0.25
CA GLY A 61 -4.73 -15.07 1.65
C GLY A 61 -3.55 -14.22 2.14
N PHE A 62 -3.74 -13.46 3.22
CA PHE A 62 -2.69 -12.60 3.79
C PHE A 62 -2.58 -12.74 5.32
N VAL A 63 -2.96 -13.86 5.90
CA VAL A 63 -2.98 -14.09 7.36
C VAL A 63 -1.62 -13.83 7.99
N LYS A 64 -0.55 -14.44 7.48
CA LYS A 64 0.81 -14.22 8.03
C LYS A 64 1.29 -12.80 7.83
N THR A 65 0.93 -12.21 6.69
CA THR A 65 1.28 -10.82 6.37
C THR A 65 0.56 -9.83 7.29
N ARG A 66 -0.72 -10.02 7.55
CA ARG A 66 -1.47 -9.22 8.52
C ARG A 66 -0.87 -9.36 9.91
N ALA A 67 -0.59 -10.58 10.39
CA ALA A 67 0.04 -10.78 11.69
C ALA A 67 1.40 -10.04 11.82
N LEU A 68 2.24 -10.12 10.78
CA LEU A 68 3.50 -9.37 10.72
C LEU A 68 3.27 -7.85 10.78
N LEU A 69 2.34 -7.34 9.97
CA LEU A 69 2.04 -5.91 9.94
C LEU A 69 1.34 -5.42 11.22
N THR A 70 0.54 -6.24 11.91
CA THR A 70 -0.01 -5.92 13.23
C THR A 70 1.10 -5.71 14.25
N GLU A 71 2.11 -6.57 14.26
CA GLU A 71 3.25 -6.42 15.18
C GLU A 71 4.06 -5.16 14.88
N ILE A 72 4.32 -4.90 13.60
CA ILE A 72 5.10 -3.74 13.16
C ILE A 72 4.31 -2.44 13.37
N VAL A 73 3.12 -2.34 12.79
CA VAL A 73 2.35 -1.10 12.72
C VAL A 73 1.64 -0.83 14.04
N ASP A 74 0.77 -1.75 14.46
CA ASP A 74 -0.14 -1.50 15.57
C ASP A 74 0.59 -1.61 16.91
N SER A 75 1.34 -2.70 17.11
CA SER A 75 2.01 -2.97 18.38
C SER A 75 3.28 -2.15 18.57
N THR A 76 4.09 -1.98 17.52
CA THR A 76 5.39 -1.31 17.62
C THR A 76 5.34 0.17 17.25
N LEU A 77 5.01 0.53 16.01
CA LEU A 77 5.06 1.93 15.56
C LEU A 77 4.05 2.79 16.31
N VAL A 78 2.79 2.35 16.40
CA VAL A 78 1.74 3.06 17.14
C VAL A 78 1.90 2.84 18.64
N GLY A 79 1.86 1.58 19.09
CA GLY A 79 1.80 1.25 20.52
C GLY A 79 3.05 1.60 21.34
N ARG A 80 4.25 1.43 20.78
CA ARG A 80 5.52 1.67 21.51
C ARG A 80 6.23 2.94 21.09
N CYS A 81 6.21 3.27 19.81
CA CYS A 81 6.94 4.41 19.26
C CYS A 81 6.09 5.68 19.14
N GLY A 82 4.77 5.61 19.41
CA GLY A 82 3.90 6.78 19.46
C GLY A 82 3.57 7.41 18.10
N TRP A 83 3.79 6.70 17.00
CA TRP A 83 3.38 7.18 15.67
C TRP A 83 1.85 7.26 15.59
N ARG A 84 1.33 8.34 15.01
CA ARG A 84 -0.09 8.42 14.65
C ARG A 84 -0.33 7.57 13.40
N THR A 85 -1.46 6.88 13.31
CA THR A 85 -1.83 6.09 12.11
C THR A 85 -1.85 6.96 10.85
N ARG A 86 -2.33 8.21 10.94
CA ARG A 86 -2.27 9.21 9.86
C ARG A 86 -0.86 9.60 9.40
N GLY A 87 0.16 9.33 10.21
CA GLY A 87 1.57 9.50 9.84
C GLY A 87 2.19 8.26 9.21
N ILE A 88 1.45 7.15 9.07
CA ILE A 88 1.92 5.89 8.51
C ILE A 88 1.40 5.74 7.08
N PHE A 89 2.32 5.57 6.14
CA PHE A 89 2.03 5.41 4.73
C PHE A 89 2.54 4.06 4.24
N PHE A 90 1.80 3.45 3.33
CA PHE A 90 2.19 2.22 2.67
C PHE A 90 2.55 2.49 1.21
N PHE A 91 3.64 1.89 0.75
CA PHE A 91 4.02 1.86 -0.64
C PHE A 91 4.24 0.40 -1.03
N GLY A 92 3.55 -0.09 -2.05
CA GLY A 92 3.67 -1.48 -2.48
C GLY A 92 3.60 -1.64 -3.99
N TYR A 93 4.32 -2.64 -4.49
CA TYR A 93 4.29 -3.07 -5.89
C TYR A 93 3.69 -4.47 -6.01
N ALA A 94 2.82 -4.67 -7.00
CA ALA A 94 2.15 -5.92 -7.27
C ALA A 94 1.59 -6.54 -5.98
N GLN A 95 1.98 -7.76 -5.64
CA GLN A 95 1.53 -8.43 -4.41
C GLN A 95 1.75 -7.60 -3.13
N GLY A 96 2.84 -6.82 -3.04
CA GLY A 96 3.08 -5.93 -1.90
C GLY A 96 2.11 -4.75 -1.82
N GLY A 97 1.62 -4.26 -2.96
CA GLY A 97 0.55 -3.25 -3.02
C GLY A 97 -0.79 -3.83 -2.57
N MET A 98 -1.12 -5.03 -3.04
CA MET A 98 -2.33 -5.75 -2.63
C MET A 98 -2.32 -6.07 -1.13
N ALA A 99 -1.19 -6.52 -0.59
CA ALA A 99 -1.01 -6.78 0.84
C ALA A 99 -1.20 -5.51 1.69
N ALA A 100 -0.73 -4.35 1.22
CA ALA A 100 -0.97 -3.08 1.91
C ALA A 100 -2.46 -2.70 1.92
N LEU A 101 -3.15 -2.89 0.79
CA LEU A 101 -4.60 -2.65 0.69
C LEU A 101 -5.39 -3.58 1.62
N ASP A 102 -5.05 -4.88 1.65
CA ASP A 102 -5.65 -5.86 2.57
C ASP A 102 -5.45 -5.47 4.04
N PHE A 103 -4.23 -5.10 4.42
CA PHE A 103 -3.92 -4.68 5.78
C PHE A 103 -4.74 -3.44 6.18
N VAL A 104 -4.85 -2.43 5.32
CA VAL A 104 -5.65 -1.23 5.64
C VAL A 104 -7.14 -1.56 5.74
N LEU A 105 -7.68 -2.39 4.86
CA LEU A 105 -9.10 -2.74 4.85
C LEU A 105 -9.51 -3.60 6.05
N SER A 106 -8.57 -4.37 6.59
CA SER A 106 -8.78 -5.20 7.76
C SER A 106 -8.84 -4.40 9.08
N ARG A 107 -8.63 -3.08 9.07
CA ARG A 107 -8.75 -2.19 10.24
C ARG A 107 -9.89 -1.18 10.08
N PRO A 108 -11.15 -1.60 10.28
CA PRO A 108 -12.30 -0.72 10.12
C PRO A 108 -12.23 0.44 11.12
N GLY A 109 -12.54 1.65 10.65
CA GLY A 109 -12.48 2.86 11.49
C GLY A 109 -11.08 3.44 11.71
N VAL A 110 -10.01 2.80 11.22
CA VAL A 110 -8.66 3.33 11.27
C VAL A 110 -8.32 4.06 9.97
N GLU A 111 -7.91 5.32 10.09
CA GLU A 111 -7.37 6.09 8.97
C GLU A 111 -5.84 6.11 9.02
N PHE A 112 -5.21 5.58 7.97
CA PHE A 112 -3.78 5.71 7.72
C PHE A 112 -3.48 6.91 6.83
N GLY A 113 -2.21 7.31 6.74
CA GLY A 113 -1.77 8.43 5.91
C GLY A 113 -2.08 8.21 4.43
N GLY A 114 -1.92 6.96 3.96
CA GLY A 114 -2.36 6.52 2.64
C GLY A 114 -1.64 5.28 2.11
N VAL A 115 -2.19 4.72 1.04
CA VAL A 115 -1.59 3.60 0.28
C VAL A 115 -1.24 4.06 -1.13
N VAL A 116 0.01 3.84 -1.53
CA VAL A 116 0.44 3.89 -2.94
C VAL A 116 0.59 2.45 -3.42
N SER A 117 -0.32 2.01 -4.28
CA SER A 117 -0.34 0.67 -4.88
C SER A 117 0.09 0.76 -6.34
N VAL A 118 1.22 0.15 -6.70
CA VAL A 118 1.72 0.12 -8.08
C VAL A 118 1.44 -1.26 -8.67
N GLY A 119 0.68 -1.32 -9.76
CA GLY A 119 0.40 -2.56 -10.48
C GLY A 119 -0.39 -3.59 -9.66
N ALA A 120 -1.27 -3.14 -8.77
CA ALA A 120 -2.14 -4.03 -7.99
C ALA A 120 -3.51 -3.40 -7.72
N GLY A 121 -4.54 -4.23 -7.92
CA GLY A 121 -5.94 -3.94 -7.61
C GLY A 121 -6.31 -4.30 -6.17
N ALA A 122 -7.61 -4.43 -5.91
CA ALA A 122 -8.12 -4.76 -4.59
C ALA A 122 -7.85 -6.24 -4.25
N PRO A 123 -7.68 -6.58 -2.95
CA PRO A 123 -7.64 -7.98 -2.54
C PRO A 123 -8.99 -8.67 -2.85
N ALA A 124 -8.94 -9.93 -3.28
CA ALA A 124 -10.10 -10.71 -3.71
C ALA A 124 -11.08 -11.02 -2.57
N LYS A 125 -10.60 -11.06 -1.33
CA LYS A 125 -11.41 -11.13 -0.11
C LYS A 125 -10.91 -10.08 0.88
N VAL A 126 -11.84 -9.47 1.61
CA VAL A 126 -11.53 -8.55 2.69
C VAL A 126 -11.89 -9.23 3.99
N GLU A 127 -10.87 -9.61 4.76
CA GLU A 127 -11.04 -10.10 6.11
C GLU A 127 -10.90 -8.93 7.08
N VAL A 128 -11.80 -8.82 8.04
CA VAL A 128 -11.87 -7.67 8.94
C VAL A 128 -11.41 -8.11 10.32
N GLU A 129 -10.48 -7.36 10.93
CA GLU A 129 -10.04 -7.55 12.30
C GLU A 129 -10.67 -6.49 13.20
N GLY A 130 -11.30 -6.91 14.30
CA GLY A 130 -11.90 -6.02 15.29
C GLY A 130 -13.40 -5.74 15.12
N GLU A 131 -13.96 -5.00 16.09
CA GLU A 131 -15.35 -4.55 16.11
C GLU A 131 -15.41 -3.12 15.56
N GLY A 132 -16.06 -2.93 14.41
CA GLY A 132 -16.20 -1.62 13.77
C GLY A 132 -17.30 -1.61 12.71
N GLU A 133 -17.84 -0.43 12.41
CA GLU A 133 -18.84 -0.27 11.35
C GLU A 133 -18.22 -0.65 10.00
N ARG A 134 -18.90 -1.56 9.29
CA ARG A 134 -18.54 -1.99 7.94
C ARG A 134 -18.88 -0.88 6.95
N GLY A 135 -17.99 0.08 6.82
CA GLY A 135 -18.03 1.15 5.82
C GLY A 135 -16.80 1.12 4.92
N LYS A 136 -16.76 2.05 3.95
CA LYS A 136 -15.55 2.27 3.16
C LYS A 136 -14.41 2.71 4.06
N SER A 137 -13.18 2.25 3.79
CA SER A 137 -12.00 2.78 4.47
C SER A 137 -11.82 4.27 4.14
N SER A 138 -11.54 5.07 5.16
CA SER A 138 -11.21 6.50 5.03
C SER A 138 -9.77 6.74 4.58
N THR A 139 -8.94 5.68 4.58
CA THR A 139 -7.55 5.75 4.10
C THR A 139 -7.54 6.00 2.59
N PRO A 140 -6.81 7.02 2.10
CA PRO A 140 -6.72 7.27 0.67
C PRO A 140 -5.85 6.24 -0.04
N VAL A 141 -6.18 6.03 -1.31
CA VAL A 141 -5.42 5.15 -2.18
C VAL A 141 -5.03 5.87 -3.47
N LEU A 142 -3.73 5.89 -3.77
CA LEU A 142 -3.22 6.16 -5.11
C LEU A 142 -2.85 4.83 -5.76
N VAL A 143 -3.50 4.49 -6.85
CA VAL A 143 -3.09 3.37 -7.70
C VAL A 143 -2.31 3.90 -8.90
N CYS A 144 -1.12 3.36 -9.15
CA CYS A 144 -0.37 3.60 -10.36
C CYS A 144 -0.35 2.32 -11.20
N ALA A 145 -0.73 2.45 -12.46
CA ALA A 145 -0.91 1.32 -13.35
C ALA A 145 -0.44 1.68 -14.77
N ALA A 146 -0.04 0.68 -15.54
CA ALA A 146 0.23 0.87 -16.94
C ALA A 146 -1.04 1.29 -17.70
N GLU A 147 -0.86 2.10 -18.75
CA GLU A 147 -1.95 2.46 -19.64
C GLU A 147 -2.53 1.25 -20.38
N LYS A 148 -1.67 0.30 -20.77
CA LYS A 148 -2.06 -0.95 -21.43
C LYS A 148 -1.47 -2.13 -20.69
N GLY A 149 -2.16 -3.28 -20.78
CA GLY A 149 -1.67 -4.54 -20.21
C GLY A 149 -1.54 -4.54 -18.68
N SER A 150 -2.22 -3.61 -18.00
CA SER A 150 -2.23 -3.57 -16.54
C SER A 150 -3.16 -4.63 -15.97
N VAL A 151 -2.79 -5.21 -14.82
CA VAL A 151 -3.66 -6.08 -14.02
C VAL A 151 -4.78 -5.30 -13.34
N VAL A 152 -4.61 -3.99 -13.17
CA VAL A 152 -5.66 -3.10 -12.67
C VAL A 152 -6.64 -2.87 -13.81
N SER A 153 -7.71 -3.65 -13.85
CA SER A 153 -8.82 -3.48 -14.81
C SER A 153 -9.83 -2.43 -14.33
N GLU A 154 -10.75 -1.99 -15.19
CA GLU A 154 -11.87 -1.13 -14.77
C GLU A 154 -12.72 -1.76 -13.65
N ALA A 155 -12.85 -3.09 -13.63
CA ALA A 155 -13.53 -3.81 -12.57
C ALA A 155 -12.78 -3.71 -11.23
N GLU A 156 -11.45 -3.77 -11.26
CA GLU A 156 -10.60 -3.57 -10.09
C GLU A 156 -10.65 -2.12 -9.58
N GLU A 157 -10.67 -1.13 -10.49
CA GLU A 157 -10.86 0.28 -10.11
C GLU A 157 -12.19 0.47 -9.37
N LYS A 158 -13.29 -0.04 -9.95
CA LYS A 158 -14.62 0.04 -9.33
C LYS A 158 -14.64 -0.66 -7.97
N ARG A 159 -14.01 -1.83 -7.85
CA ARG A 159 -13.90 -2.56 -6.59
C ARG A 159 -13.14 -1.76 -5.53
N LEU A 160 -12.06 -1.07 -5.89
CA LEU A 160 -11.37 -0.16 -4.98
C LEU A 160 -12.27 0.99 -4.53
N GLU A 161 -13.03 1.59 -5.45
CA GLU A 161 -13.98 2.66 -5.11
C GLU A 161 -15.14 2.19 -4.22
N GLU A 162 -15.52 0.91 -4.29
CA GLU A 162 -16.50 0.30 -3.39
C GLU A 162 -15.92 0.11 -1.97
N LEU A 163 -14.61 -0.14 -1.86
CA LEU A 163 -13.91 -0.43 -0.60
C LEU A 163 -13.33 0.81 0.10
N PHE A 164 -12.98 1.85 -0.65
CA PHE A 164 -12.30 3.05 -0.15
C PHE A 164 -13.05 4.33 -0.49
N GLY A 165 -13.04 5.31 0.43
CA GLY A 165 -13.71 6.59 0.25
C GLY A 165 -12.98 7.59 -0.65
N ASP A 166 -11.67 7.40 -0.86
CA ASP A 166 -10.79 8.28 -1.65
C ASP A 166 -9.82 7.42 -2.47
N VAL A 167 -10.09 7.25 -3.76
CA VAL A 167 -9.26 6.47 -4.69
C VAL A 167 -8.89 7.36 -5.87
N LYS A 168 -7.60 7.40 -6.21
CA LYS A 168 -7.09 8.00 -7.46
C LYS A 168 -6.34 6.93 -8.23
N VAL A 169 -6.76 6.65 -9.45
CA VAL A 169 -6.02 5.78 -10.37
C VAL A 169 -5.26 6.62 -11.39
N VAL A 170 -3.98 6.34 -11.55
CA VAL A 170 -3.09 7.01 -12.51
C VAL A 170 -2.58 5.99 -13.50
N ARG A 171 -2.92 6.21 -14.77
CA ARG A 171 -2.45 5.42 -15.91
C ARG A 171 -1.19 6.07 -16.49
N TRP A 172 -0.05 5.39 -16.39
CA TRP A 172 1.20 5.86 -16.97
C TRP A 172 1.20 5.66 -18.48
N LYS A 173 1.22 6.79 -19.20
CA LYS A 173 1.10 6.83 -20.66
C LYS A 173 2.24 6.07 -21.33
N GLY A 174 1.92 5.29 -22.36
CA GLY A 174 2.90 4.53 -23.14
C GLY A 174 3.41 3.25 -22.49
N ARG A 175 3.12 2.99 -21.21
CA ARG A 175 3.42 1.72 -20.54
C ARG A 175 2.53 0.60 -21.10
N LYS A 176 3.13 -0.56 -21.37
CA LYS A 176 2.45 -1.75 -21.91
C LYS A 176 2.24 -2.87 -20.89
N GLU A 177 2.84 -2.72 -19.72
CA GLU A 177 2.77 -3.65 -18.60
C GLU A 177 3.05 -2.88 -17.30
N ASP A 178 2.51 -3.38 -16.19
CA ASP A 178 2.78 -2.81 -14.87
C ASP A 178 4.25 -2.94 -14.49
N GLY A 179 4.73 -2.03 -13.65
CA GLY A 179 6.12 -2.02 -13.19
C GLY A 179 6.37 -0.86 -12.25
N MET A 180 7.60 -0.74 -11.76
CA MET A 180 8.02 0.41 -10.97
C MET A 180 8.21 1.65 -11.84
N MET A 181 8.10 2.84 -11.23
CA MET A 181 8.31 4.11 -11.91
C MET A 181 9.74 4.20 -12.48
N GLN A 182 9.86 4.71 -13.70
CA GLN A 182 11.10 4.83 -14.47
C GLN A 182 11.42 6.29 -14.81
N THR A 183 10.41 7.16 -14.79
CA THR A 183 10.58 8.58 -15.15
C THR A 183 10.06 9.51 -14.06
N ARG A 184 10.48 10.78 -14.13
CA ARG A 184 9.96 11.85 -13.26
C ARG A 184 8.46 12.06 -13.45
N GLU A 185 7.95 11.89 -14.67
CA GLU A 185 6.52 12.03 -14.96
C GLU A 185 5.71 10.94 -14.25
N GLU A 186 6.22 9.71 -14.22
CA GLU A 186 5.59 8.59 -13.50
C GLU A 186 5.68 8.75 -11.97
N LEU A 187 6.76 9.36 -11.47
CA LEU A 187 6.96 9.63 -10.04
C LEU A 187 6.13 10.83 -9.53
N LEU A 188 5.90 11.84 -10.36
CA LEU A 188 5.17 13.06 -9.99
C LEU A 188 3.84 12.81 -9.25
N PRO A 189 2.89 11.98 -9.74
CA PRO A 189 1.63 11.74 -9.06
C PRO A 189 1.79 11.13 -7.65
N ILE A 190 2.86 10.35 -7.44
CA ILE A 190 3.20 9.77 -6.13
C ILE A 190 3.68 10.87 -5.18
N MET A 191 4.55 11.76 -5.66
CA MET A 191 5.03 12.90 -4.85
C MET A 191 3.90 13.90 -4.55
N GLU A 192 2.98 14.14 -5.47
CA GLU A 192 1.78 14.94 -5.24
C GLU A 192 0.82 14.31 -4.21
N PHE A 193 0.76 12.97 -4.19
CA PHE A 193 -0.02 12.24 -3.18
C PHE A 193 0.60 12.41 -1.79
N TYR A 194 1.90 12.18 -1.66
CA TYR A 194 2.62 12.41 -0.40
C TYR A 194 2.56 13.87 0.03
N GLY A 195 2.82 14.83 -0.86
CA GLY A 195 2.82 16.26 -0.53
C GLY A 195 1.47 16.81 -0.05
N ARG A 196 0.35 16.19 -0.44
CA ARG A 196 -0.99 16.56 0.05
C ARG A 196 -1.33 15.97 1.42
N ARG A 197 -0.63 14.92 1.84
CA ARG A 197 -0.99 14.10 3.00
C ARG A 197 0.06 14.13 4.12
N LEU A 198 1.33 14.31 3.79
CA LEU A 198 2.37 14.57 4.77
C LEU A 198 2.13 15.95 5.38
N GLY A 199 1.77 15.97 6.66
CA GLY A 199 1.67 17.20 7.43
C GLY A 199 3.07 17.76 7.66
N SER A 200 3.46 18.78 6.90
CA SER A 200 4.70 19.51 7.17
C SER A 200 4.53 20.35 8.43
N VAL A 201 5.32 20.07 9.47
CA VAL A 201 5.45 20.96 10.64
C VAL A 201 6.58 21.98 10.47
N ALA A 202 7.33 21.93 9.37
CA ALA A 202 8.35 22.91 9.05
C ALA A 202 7.74 24.33 8.96
N GLY A 203 8.14 25.20 9.90
CA GLY A 203 7.65 26.58 10.02
C GLY A 203 6.34 26.74 10.82
N VAL A 204 5.78 25.66 11.36
CA VAL A 204 4.60 25.71 12.22
C VAL A 204 5.03 26.13 13.64
N PRO A 205 4.54 27.27 14.17
CA PRO A 205 4.91 27.73 15.50
C PRO A 205 4.50 26.74 16.59
N GLU A 206 5.30 26.69 17.66
CA GLU A 206 4.99 25.90 18.85
C GLU A 206 3.63 26.33 19.42
N GLY A 207 2.64 25.43 19.41
CA GLY A 207 1.27 25.70 19.86
C GLY A 207 0.22 25.94 18.75
N ALA A 208 0.57 25.82 17.47
CA ALA A 208 -0.41 25.85 16.39
C ALA A 208 -1.30 24.58 16.41
N LEU A 209 -2.61 24.76 16.35
CA LEU A 209 -3.58 23.69 16.22
C LEU A 209 -3.71 23.30 14.74
N GLU A 210 -3.52 22.02 14.43
CA GLU A 210 -3.81 21.48 13.12
C GLU A 210 -5.33 21.48 12.91
N LEU A 211 -5.82 22.31 11.97
CA LEU A 211 -7.21 22.27 11.54
C LEU A 211 -7.41 21.02 10.68
N ILE A 212 -7.79 19.91 11.31
CA ILE A 212 -8.35 18.78 10.59
C ILE A 212 -9.67 19.27 9.99
N ALA A 213 -9.70 19.47 8.68
CA ALA A 213 -10.92 19.73 7.93
C ALA A 213 -11.80 18.47 7.95
N GLY A 214 -12.41 18.20 9.10
CA GLY A 214 -13.49 17.23 9.24
C GLY A 214 -14.72 17.80 8.53
N ARG A 215 -15.24 17.03 7.58
CA ARG A 215 -16.60 17.25 7.06
C ARG A 215 -17.53 17.31 8.26
N THR A 216 -18.19 18.44 8.44
CA THR A 216 -19.35 18.57 9.33
C THR A 216 -20.40 17.54 8.93
N SER A 217 -20.81 16.76 9.93
CA SER A 217 -22.00 15.89 10.05
C SER A 217 -22.87 15.67 8.81
#